data_AF-A0A9D1EWV6-F1
#
_entry.id   AF-A0A9D1EWV6-F1
#
_cell.length_a   1.000
_cell.length_b   1.000
_cell.length_c   1.000
_cell.angle_alpha   90.00
_cell.angle_beta   90.00
_cell.angle_gamma   90.00
#
_symmetry.space_group_name_H-M   'P 1'
#
loop_
_entity.id
_entity.type
_entity.pdbx_description
1 polymer ?
#
loop_
_entity_poly.entity_id
_entity_poly.type
_entity_poly.pdbx_seq_one_letter_code
_entity_poly.pdbx_strand_id
1 'polypeptide(L)'
;MVHPGTLELIINLPVNSDFKISDDTRLAAKNRYDQEMDNLFVKSENSGFQTTIEAEINNKQKEPVIIDYKENRFYISVSSKWIRDNLDYPTLLNNFIHIYNFVDKENRIEFISKPNQISALERVFMDTDLKKVYIKGSFFDIYNNFAVVAMVSYCEFLEKECNIRIEEVLQWFFDEYLVSEFNIHDFIVNMPSSGSSYLEKCRTICCEFESILKQYEALVKFGTINHDFIELSSRPMDYHAINSLMPDKYIYLNETNQDCKNTLYLLFSDQTMLTYLPHRKDVEGYNCLYELLINTTVNISEYEDYQLNDIKWLIIKGILKQDSQGNLTLHDKLEAIILCDLYKNGFISNQFLERFQLNKPLKNLQQKRWIYKESSLFAKQECDYLDFYLNKSKFTNGQDLRNTYLHGTQRKRGADIDLHRVNYYRLLMFVVITIIKINEELCYKDECMEKSDK
;
A
#
# COMPACT_ATOMS: atom_id res chain seq x y z
N MET A 1 -24.89 13.40 -25.38
CA MET A 1 -24.35 12.51 -24.33
C MET A 1 -23.08 13.17 -23.82
N VAL A 2 -23.00 13.46 -22.52
CA VAL A 2 -21.75 14.00 -21.95
C VAL A 2 -20.95 12.80 -21.48
N HIS A 3 -19.68 12.70 -21.87
CA HIS A 3 -18.84 11.58 -21.45
C HIS A 3 -18.61 11.64 -19.93
N PRO A 4 -18.80 10.54 -19.17
CA PRO A 4 -18.61 10.51 -17.72
C PRO A 4 -17.26 11.07 -17.26
N GLY A 5 -16.18 10.75 -17.98
CA GLY A 5 -14.84 11.27 -17.69
C GLY A 5 -14.75 12.80 -17.73
N THR A 6 -15.50 13.47 -18.61
CA THR A 6 -15.53 14.95 -18.64
C THR A 6 -16.21 15.53 -17.40
N LEU A 7 -17.24 14.87 -16.88
CA LEU A 7 -17.91 15.29 -15.65
C LEU A 7 -17.02 15.05 -14.43
N GLU A 8 -16.33 13.91 -14.38
CA GLU A 8 -15.35 13.59 -13.32
C GLU A 8 -14.21 14.62 -13.26
N LEU A 9 -13.72 15.06 -14.41
CA LEU A 9 -12.73 16.12 -14.50
C LEU A 9 -13.27 17.43 -13.89
N ILE A 10 -14.49 17.85 -14.22
CA ILE A 10 -15.11 19.06 -13.65
C ILE A 10 -15.26 18.95 -12.12
N ILE A 11 -15.64 17.76 -11.62
CA ILE A 11 -15.80 17.51 -10.18
C ILE A 11 -14.47 17.65 -9.44
N ASN A 12 -13.38 17.12 -10.02
CA ASN A 12 -12.08 16.99 -9.36
C ASN A 12 -11.06 18.07 -9.72
N LEU A 13 -11.35 18.96 -10.68
CA LEU A 13 -10.43 20.03 -11.06
C LEU A 13 -9.96 20.84 -9.83
N PRO A 14 -8.65 21.06 -9.62
CA PRO A 14 -8.18 21.79 -8.46
C PRO A 14 -8.69 23.23 -8.49
N VAL A 15 -8.90 23.83 -7.31
CA VAL A 15 -9.22 25.25 -7.22
C VAL A 15 -7.97 26.04 -7.65
N ASN A 16 -8.00 26.59 -8.86
CA ASN A 16 -6.93 27.41 -9.42
C ASN A 16 -7.38 28.88 -9.46
N SER A 17 -6.46 29.83 -9.25
CA SER A 17 -6.70 31.26 -9.43
C SER A 17 -7.17 31.59 -10.84
N ASP A 18 -6.66 30.88 -11.84
CA ASP A 18 -6.80 31.23 -13.26
C ASP A 18 -8.05 30.62 -13.90
N PHE A 19 -8.59 29.56 -13.31
CA PHE A 19 -9.79 28.88 -13.78
C PHE A 19 -10.62 28.39 -12.59
N LYS A 20 -11.62 29.17 -12.20
CA LYS A 20 -12.49 28.90 -11.06
C LYS A 20 -13.80 28.26 -11.51
N ILE A 21 -14.00 27.01 -11.12
CA ILE A 21 -15.29 26.33 -11.22
C ILE A 21 -16.02 26.54 -9.90
N SER A 22 -17.25 27.06 -9.96
CA SER A 22 -18.10 27.24 -8.76
C SER A 22 -18.53 25.90 -8.16
N ASP A 23 -18.82 25.90 -6.87
CA ASP A 23 -19.36 24.72 -6.18
C ASP A 23 -20.69 24.28 -6.79
N ASP A 24 -21.54 25.21 -7.23
CA ASP A 24 -22.78 24.92 -7.96
C ASP A 24 -22.52 24.15 -9.26
N THR A 25 -21.46 24.52 -10.01
CA THR A 25 -21.09 23.82 -11.24
C THR A 25 -20.59 22.41 -10.94
N ARG A 26 -19.80 22.24 -9.86
CA ARG A 26 -19.34 20.91 -9.43
C ARG A 26 -20.51 20.04 -8.99
N LEU A 27 -21.46 20.60 -8.27
CA LEU A 27 -22.67 19.90 -7.84
C LEU A 27 -23.53 19.47 -9.04
N ALA A 28 -23.72 20.36 -10.02
CA ALA A 28 -24.43 20.03 -11.25
C ALA A 28 -23.73 18.92 -12.04
N ALA A 29 -22.39 18.98 -12.16
CA ALA A 29 -21.59 17.95 -12.82
C ALA A 29 -21.70 16.61 -12.09
N LYS A 30 -21.63 16.60 -10.75
CA LYS A 30 -21.80 15.41 -9.92
C LYS A 30 -23.18 14.78 -10.07
N ASN A 31 -24.25 15.56 -9.94
CA ASN A 31 -25.61 15.06 -10.11
C ASN A 31 -25.82 14.48 -11.51
N ARG A 32 -25.22 15.12 -12.54
CA ARG A 32 -25.29 14.63 -13.92
C ARG A 32 -24.47 13.35 -14.11
N TYR A 33 -23.29 13.25 -13.47
CA TYR A 33 -22.45 12.06 -13.49
C TYR A 33 -23.19 10.87 -12.90
N ASP A 34 -23.76 11.03 -11.70
CA ASP A 34 -24.52 9.99 -11.01
C ASP A 34 -25.69 9.49 -11.90
N GLN A 35 -26.42 10.41 -12.55
CA GLN A 35 -27.49 10.06 -13.50
C GLN A 35 -26.98 9.30 -14.73
N GLU A 36 -25.85 9.69 -15.32
CA GLU A 36 -25.30 8.99 -16.49
C GLU A 36 -24.75 7.61 -16.13
N MET A 37 -24.16 7.47 -14.93
CA MET A 37 -23.74 6.17 -14.40
C MET A 37 -24.92 5.25 -14.16
N ASP A 38 -25.96 5.70 -13.46
CA ASP A 38 -27.17 4.91 -13.24
C ASP A 38 -27.77 4.45 -14.58
N ASN A 39 -27.86 5.34 -15.57
CA ASN A 39 -28.36 5.01 -16.91
C ASN A 39 -27.49 4.00 -17.65
N LEU A 40 -26.16 4.06 -17.48
CA LEU A 40 -25.23 3.12 -18.10
C LEU A 40 -25.35 1.75 -17.46
N PHE A 41 -25.37 1.67 -16.12
CA PHE A 41 -25.48 0.42 -15.36
C PHE A 41 -26.83 -0.28 -15.55
N VAL A 42 -27.94 0.48 -15.61
CA VAL A 42 -29.29 -0.06 -15.86
C VAL A 42 -29.42 -0.61 -17.29
N LYS A 43 -28.72 -0.02 -18.27
CA LYS A 43 -28.73 -0.51 -19.66
C LYS A 43 -27.78 -1.68 -19.88
N SER A 44 -26.87 -1.92 -18.95
CA SER A 44 -25.77 -2.87 -19.06
C SER A 44 -25.97 -4.12 -18.19
N GLU A 45 -27.19 -4.64 -18.04
CA GLU A 45 -27.51 -5.75 -17.11
C GLU A 45 -26.56 -6.97 -17.20
N ASN A 46 -25.73 -7.10 -18.26
CA ASN A 46 -24.65 -8.09 -18.38
C ASN A 46 -23.32 -7.57 -18.95
N SER A 47 -23.04 -6.26 -18.95
CA SER A 47 -21.75 -5.74 -19.46
C SER A 47 -20.96 -4.99 -18.39
N GLY A 48 -20.20 -5.76 -17.61
CA GLY A 48 -19.21 -5.28 -16.64
C GLY A 48 -18.38 -6.45 -16.11
N PHE A 49 -17.14 -6.19 -15.71
CA PHE A 49 -16.35 -7.16 -14.94
C PHE A 49 -16.76 -7.05 -13.47
N GLN A 50 -17.39 -8.10 -12.94
CA GLN A 50 -17.74 -8.18 -11.52
C GLN A 50 -16.74 -9.08 -10.79
N THR A 51 -16.19 -8.56 -9.70
CA THR A 51 -15.39 -9.34 -8.74
C THR A 51 -16.13 -9.41 -7.42
N THR A 52 -16.35 -10.61 -6.90
CA THR A 52 -16.98 -10.80 -5.58
C THR A 52 -15.88 -10.98 -4.54
N ILE A 53 -16.01 -10.26 -3.42
CA ILE A 53 -15.14 -10.42 -2.25
C ILE A 53 -15.94 -11.13 -1.16
N GLU A 54 -15.46 -12.28 -0.71
CA GLU A 54 -16.10 -13.10 0.31
C GLU A 54 -15.13 -13.33 1.47
N ALA A 55 -15.57 -13.04 2.69
CA ALA A 55 -14.84 -13.36 3.91
C ALA A 55 -15.72 -14.19 4.84
N GLU A 56 -15.21 -15.35 5.25
CA GLU A 56 -15.90 -16.28 6.13
C GLU A 56 -15.05 -16.59 7.36
N ILE A 57 -15.70 -16.81 8.50
CA ILE A 57 -15.08 -17.44 9.66
C ILE A 57 -15.66 -18.85 9.80
N ASN A 58 -14.85 -19.84 9.44
CA ASN A 58 -15.27 -21.21 9.25
C ASN A 58 -14.94 -22.07 10.49
N ASN A 59 -15.94 -22.79 10.99
CA ASN A 59 -15.81 -23.62 12.20
C ASN A 59 -15.32 -25.05 11.95
N LYS A 60 -15.23 -25.49 10.70
CA LYS A 60 -14.77 -26.83 10.31
C LYS A 60 -13.35 -26.82 9.73
N GLN A 61 -12.82 -25.64 9.41
CA GLN A 61 -11.49 -25.47 8.85
C GLN A 61 -10.40 -25.73 9.90
N LYS A 62 -9.36 -26.48 9.50
CA LYS A 62 -8.21 -26.79 10.35
C LYS A 62 -7.08 -25.77 10.18
N GLU A 63 -6.82 -25.37 8.94
CA GLU A 63 -5.83 -24.37 8.58
C GLU A 63 -6.23 -23.00 9.17
N PRO A 64 -5.30 -22.17 9.67
CA PRO A 64 -5.65 -20.86 10.21
C PRO A 64 -6.35 -19.96 9.19
N VAL A 65 -5.92 -20.00 7.93
CA VAL A 65 -6.48 -19.21 6.82
C VAL A 65 -6.41 -19.99 5.50
N ILE A 66 -7.43 -19.80 4.66
CA ILE A 66 -7.45 -20.22 3.26
C ILE A 66 -7.76 -18.97 2.43
N ILE A 67 -6.90 -18.67 1.47
CA ILE A 67 -7.10 -17.59 0.50
C ILE A 67 -7.14 -18.21 -0.89
N ASP A 68 -8.18 -17.92 -1.67
CA ASP A 68 -8.35 -18.44 -3.01
C ASP A 68 -8.87 -17.37 -3.97
N TYR A 69 -8.47 -17.48 -5.23
CA TYR A 69 -8.99 -16.65 -6.32
C TYR A 69 -9.45 -17.54 -7.47
N LYS A 70 -10.77 -17.70 -7.58
CA LYS A 70 -11.40 -18.53 -8.62
C LYS A 70 -12.63 -17.84 -9.17
N GLU A 71 -12.82 -17.91 -10.49
CA GLU A 71 -14.04 -17.43 -11.17
C GLU A 71 -14.38 -15.96 -10.82
N ASN A 72 -13.38 -15.08 -10.77
CA ASN A 72 -13.51 -13.67 -10.33
C ASN A 72 -14.04 -13.51 -8.90
N ARG A 73 -13.83 -14.49 -8.03
CA ARG A 73 -14.12 -14.40 -6.60
C ARG A 73 -12.84 -14.44 -5.80
N PHE A 74 -12.63 -13.40 -5.00
CA PHE A 74 -11.57 -13.35 -4.00
C PHE A 74 -12.16 -13.82 -2.66
N TYR A 75 -11.73 -15.00 -2.21
CA TYR A 75 -12.28 -15.69 -1.04
C TYR A 75 -11.22 -15.79 0.06
N ILE A 76 -11.56 -15.35 1.27
CA ILE A 76 -10.82 -15.67 2.50
C ILE A 76 -11.70 -16.43 3.48
N SER A 77 -11.15 -17.51 4.03
CA SER A 77 -11.77 -18.24 5.13
C SER A 77 -10.79 -18.37 6.30
N VAL A 78 -11.19 -17.87 7.46
CA VAL A 78 -10.40 -17.91 8.69
C VAL A 78 -10.98 -18.95 9.63
N SER A 79 -10.12 -19.78 10.24
CA SER A 79 -10.59 -20.80 11.19
C SER A 79 -11.08 -20.14 12.48
N SER A 80 -12.35 -20.37 12.82
CA SER A 80 -12.89 -19.91 14.09
C SER A 80 -12.21 -20.59 15.29
N LYS A 81 -11.73 -21.83 15.09
CA LYS A 81 -10.94 -22.56 16.09
C LYS A 81 -9.60 -21.87 16.35
N TRP A 82 -8.90 -21.44 15.29
CA TRP A 82 -7.66 -20.68 15.43
C TRP A 82 -7.84 -19.45 16.31
N ILE A 83 -8.90 -18.65 16.05
CA ILE A 83 -9.17 -17.45 16.84
C ILE A 83 -9.49 -17.81 18.30
N ARG A 84 -10.41 -18.76 18.53
CA ARG A 84 -10.83 -19.15 19.88
C ARG A 84 -9.71 -19.77 20.72
N ASP A 85 -8.76 -20.45 20.09
CA ASP A 85 -7.61 -21.04 20.77
C ASP A 85 -6.51 -19.99 21.10
N ASN A 86 -6.55 -18.79 20.49
CA ASN A 86 -5.52 -17.75 20.63
C ASN A 86 -6.15 -16.35 20.90
N LEU A 87 -6.72 -16.18 22.09
CA LEU A 87 -7.42 -14.95 22.50
C LEU A 87 -6.52 -13.93 23.21
N ASP A 88 -5.23 -14.20 23.34
CA ASP A 88 -4.29 -13.20 23.88
C ASP A 88 -4.12 -12.03 22.89
N TYR A 89 -4.09 -10.82 23.43
CA TYR A 89 -4.06 -9.59 22.64
C TYR A 89 -2.87 -9.49 21.66
N PRO A 90 -1.63 -9.91 22.00
CA PRO A 90 -0.55 -9.97 21.03
C PRO A 90 -0.91 -10.83 19.80
N THR A 91 -1.45 -12.04 20.00
CA THR A 91 -1.81 -12.93 18.89
C THR A 91 -2.99 -12.40 18.08
N LEU A 92 -3.99 -11.80 18.76
CA LEU A 92 -5.12 -11.16 18.06
C LEU A 92 -4.66 -10.02 17.14
N LEU A 93 -3.72 -9.19 17.62
CA LEU A 93 -3.14 -8.12 16.81
C LEU A 93 -2.26 -8.67 15.68
N ASN A 94 -1.46 -9.71 15.94
CA ASN A 94 -0.59 -10.34 14.95
C ASN A 94 -1.37 -11.06 13.82
N ASN A 95 -2.65 -11.39 14.02
CA ASN A 95 -3.48 -11.94 12.94
C ASN A 95 -3.59 -10.96 11.75
N PHE A 96 -3.50 -9.64 11.95
CA PHE A 96 -3.47 -8.70 10.83
C PHE A 96 -2.23 -8.87 9.93
N ILE A 97 -1.12 -9.37 10.50
CA ILE A 97 0.10 -9.69 9.74
C ILE A 97 -0.01 -11.10 9.16
N HIS A 98 -0.30 -12.11 9.98
CA HIS A 98 -0.12 -13.52 9.60
C HIS A 98 -1.36 -14.21 9.00
N ILE A 99 -2.56 -13.68 9.26
CA ILE A 99 -3.82 -14.22 8.72
C ILE A 99 -4.31 -13.34 7.57
N TYR A 100 -4.28 -12.03 7.75
CA TYR A 100 -4.85 -11.08 6.80
C TYR A 100 -3.83 -10.42 5.86
N ASN A 101 -2.52 -10.60 6.10
CA ASN A 101 -1.43 -10.06 5.28
C ASN A 101 -1.57 -8.55 5.00
N PHE A 102 -1.84 -7.75 6.04
CA PHE A 102 -1.93 -6.30 5.87
C PHE A 102 -0.59 -5.67 5.47
N VAL A 103 0.49 -6.33 5.85
CA VAL A 103 1.84 -6.03 5.41
C VAL A 103 2.50 -7.29 4.86
N ASP A 104 3.46 -7.11 3.97
CA ASP A 104 4.29 -8.20 3.48
C ASP A 104 5.44 -8.54 4.44
N LYS A 105 6.30 -9.48 4.01
CA LYS A 105 7.50 -9.90 4.75
C LYS A 105 8.54 -8.79 4.98
N GLU A 106 8.40 -7.64 4.33
CA GLU A 106 9.25 -6.45 4.46
C GLU A 106 8.55 -5.33 5.26
N ASN A 107 7.39 -5.63 5.86
CA ASN A 107 6.49 -4.66 6.51
C ASN A 107 6.02 -3.54 5.57
N ARG A 108 5.89 -3.81 4.27
CA ARG A 108 5.26 -2.88 3.31
C ARG A 108 3.76 -3.08 3.33
N ILE A 109 3.00 -1.99 3.34
CA ILE A 109 1.54 -2.05 3.25
C ILE A 109 1.12 -2.70 1.94
N GLU A 110 0.31 -3.77 2.00
CA GLU A 110 -0.03 -4.57 0.81
C GLU A 110 -1.07 -3.91 -0.12
N PHE A 111 -1.91 -3.05 0.43
CA PHE A 111 -3.06 -2.44 -0.27
C PHE A 111 -2.80 -1.01 -0.76
N ILE A 112 -1.53 -0.62 -0.92
CA ILE A 112 -1.14 0.60 -1.64
C ILE A 112 -1.27 0.41 -3.16
N SER A 113 -1.26 1.51 -3.90
CA SER A 113 -1.19 1.42 -5.36
C SER A 113 0.23 1.05 -5.79
N LYS A 114 0.39 -0.08 -6.48
CA LYS A 114 1.68 -0.55 -7.00
C LYS A 114 1.74 -0.38 -8.53
N PRO A 115 2.83 0.14 -9.12
CA PRO A 115 2.92 0.37 -10.56
C PRO A 115 2.69 -0.88 -11.41
N ASN A 116 3.12 -2.04 -10.93
CA ASN A 116 2.98 -3.34 -11.60
C ASN A 116 1.56 -3.94 -11.53
N GLN A 117 0.68 -3.41 -10.69
CA GLN A 117 -0.72 -3.86 -10.56
C GLN A 117 -1.67 -3.04 -11.44
N ILE A 118 -1.14 -2.06 -12.18
CA ILE A 118 -1.91 -1.29 -13.15
C ILE A 118 -1.63 -1.89 -14.53
N SER A 119 -2.67 -2.31 -15.25
CA SER A 119 -2.53 -2.83 -16.60
C SER A 119 -2.23 -1.72 -17.62
N ALA A 120 -1.69 -2.10 -18.78
CA ALA A 120 -1.46 -1.15 -19.88
C ALA A 120 -2.77 -0.50 -20.35
N LEU A 121 -3.87 -1.26 -20.36
CA LEU A 121 -5.20 -0.74 -20.70
C LEU A 121 -5.67 0.29 -19.67
N GLU A 122 -5.58 -0.01 -18.37
CA GLU A 122 -5.93 0.96 -17.33
C GLU A 122 -5.11 2.25 -17.45
N ARG A 123 -3.81 2.14 -17.72
CA ARG A 123 -2.95 3.32 -17.95
C ARG A 123 -3.42 4.21 -19.09
N VAL A 124 -3.96 3.65 -20.17
CA VAL A 124 -4.48 4.42 -21.32
C VAL A 124 -5.75 5.19 -20.97
N PHE A 125 -6.59 4.62 -20.11
CA PHE A 125 -7.85 5.24 -19.68
C PHE A 125 -7.70 6.13 -18.43
N MET A 126 -6.51 6.16 -17.81
CA MET A 126 -6.20 7.07 -16.71
C MET A 126 -6.00 8.49 -17.23
N ASP A 127 -6.73 9.43 -16.63
CA ASP A 127 -6.64 10.85 -16.96
C ASP A 127 -5.39 11.47 -16.29
N THR A 128 -4.22 11.17 -16.87
CA THR A 128 -2.90 11.59 -16.35
C THR A 128 -2.62 13.08 -16.51
N ASP A 129 -3.43 13.79 -17.31
CA ASP A 129 -3.30 15.23 -17.55
C ASP A 129 -3.79 16.07 -16.35
N LEU A 130 -4.58 15.47 -15.45
CA LEU A 130 -4.96 16.09 -14.19
C LEU A 130 -3.80 16.04 -13.20
N LYS A 131 -3.17 17.20 -12.99
CA LYS A 131 -2.20 17.39 -11.90
C LYS A 131 -2.82 16.91 -10.59
N LYS A 132 -2.04 16.17 -9.80
CA LYS A 132 -2.40 15.73 -8.44
C LYS A 132 -3.52 14.66 -8.37
N VAL A 133 -3.63 13.76 -9.33
CA VAL A 133 -4.48 12.56 -9.20
C VAL A 133 -3.68 11.43 -8.56
N TYR A 134 -4.25 10.76 -7.55
CA TYR A 134 -3.69 9.53 -7.03
C TYR A 134 -3.94 8.40 -8.05
N ILE A 135 -2.85 7.87 -8.61
CA ILE A 135 -2.91 6.84 -9.64
C ILE A 135 -3.17 5.49 -8.99
N LYS A 136 -4.28 4.84 -9.33
CA LYS A 136 -4.67 3.52 -8.82
C LYS A 136 -5.41 2.69 -9.86
N GLY A 137 -5.11 1.39 -9.93
CA GLY A 137 -5.83 0.42 -10.77
C GLY A 137 -6.97 -0.27 -10.01
N SER A 138 -7.71 -1.14 -10.70
CA SER A 138 -8.79 -1.96 -10.14
C SER A 138 -8.34 -2.89 -9.02
N PHE A 139 -7.12 -3.44 -9.11
CA PHE A 139 -6.51 -4.25 -8.05
C PHE A 139 -6.42 -3.51 -6.72
N PHE A 140 -6.11 -2.22 -6.74
CA PHE A 140 -6.07 -1.39 -5.53
C PHE A 140 -7.43 -1.35 -4.84
N ASP A 141 -8.51 -1.12 -5.60
CA ASP A 141 -9.85 -1.04 -5.04
C ASP A 141 -10.32 -2.38 -4.49
N ILE A 142 -10.00 -3.49 -5.18
CA ILE A 142 -10.29 -4.86 -4.70
C ILE A 142 -9.59 -5.13 -3.37
N TYR A 143 -8.28 -4.87 -3.27
CA TYR A 143 -7.50 -5.14 -2.06
C TYR A 143 -7.93 -4.25 -0.87
N ASN A 144 -8.24 -2.98 -1.11
CA ASN A 144 -8.72 -2.08 -0.06
C ASN A 144 -10.11 -2.49 0.45
N ASN A 145 -11.02 -2.87 -0.45
CA ASN A 145 -12.32 -3.38 -0.05
C ASN A 145 -12.20 -4.71 0.70
N PHE A 146 -11.30 -5.58 0.26
CA PHE A 146 -10.98 -6.82 0.96
C PHE A 146 -10.48 -6.57 2.39
N ALA A 147 -9.52 -5.66 2.58
CA ALA A 147 -9.00 -5.35 3.90
C ALA A 147 -10.11 -4.82 4.84
N VAL A 148 -11.02 -3.99 4.34
CA VAL A 148 -12.17 -3.51 5.13
C VAL A 148 -13.14 -4.65 5.46
N VAL A 149 -13.45 -5.55 4.53
CA VAL A 149 -14.32 -6.71 4.78
C VAL A 149 -13.68 -7.66 5.79
N ALA A 150 -12.35 -7.86 5.72
CA ALA A 150 -11.59 -8.63 6.69
C ALA A 150 -11.66 -8.00 8.09
N MET A 151 -11.46 -6.68 8.21
CA MET A 151 -11.63 -5.94 9.47
C MET A 151 -13.02 -6.17 10.05
N VAL A 152 -14.07 -5.97 9.25
CA VAL A 152 -15.46 -6.15 9.66
C VAL A 152 -15.70 -7.57 10.18
N SER A 153 -15.36 -8.58 9.38
CA SER A 153 -15.58 -9.99 9.72
C SER A 153 -14.87 -10.38 11.01
N TYR A 154 -13.60 -10.00 11.14
CA TYR A 154 -12.80 -10.31 12.31
C TYR A 154 -13.30 -9.63 13.58
N CYS A 155 -13.52 -8.31 13.53
CA CYS A 155 -13.95 -7.53 14.68
C CYS A 155 -15.33 -7.97 15.17
N GLU A 156 -16.28 -8.22 14.25
CA GLU A 156 -17.60 -8.69 14.64
C GLU A 156 -17.58 -10.08 15.26
N PHE A 157 -16.72 -10.97 14.79
CA PHE A 157 -16.56 -12.28 15.40
C PHE A 157 -15.96 -12.18 16.80
N LEU A 158 -14.89 -11.38 16.98
CA LEU A 158 -14.31 -11.17 18.31
C LEU A 158 -15.36 -10.62 19.29
N GLU A 159 -16.14 -9.62 18.87
CA GLU A 159 -17.13 -8.99 19.73
C GLU A 159 -18.28 -9.94 20.06
N LYS A 160 -18.87 -10.60 19.06
CA LYS A 160 -20.07 -11.44 19.24
C LYS A 160 -19.77 -12.82 19.84
N GLU A 161 -18.66 -13.43 19.46
CA GLU A 161 -18.36 -14.85 19.76
C GLU A 161 -17.31 -15.04 20.85
N CYS A 162 -16.47 -14.02 21.08
CA CYS A 162 -15.39 -14.05 22.07
C CYS A 162 -15.54 -12.98 23.15
N ASN A 163 -16.50 -12.05 23.02
CA ASN A 163 -16.69 -10.91 23.92
C ASN A 163 -15.41 -10.07 24.09
N ILE A 164 -14.68 -9.86 22.99
CA ILE A 164 -13.48 -9.02 22.92
C ILE A 164 -13.71 -7.94 21.88
N ARG A 165 -13.51 -6.68 22.25
CA ARG A 165 -13.56 -5.56 21.30
C ARG A 165 -12.19 -5.31 20.72
N ILE A 166 -12.11 -5.03 19.42
CA ILE A 166 -10.83 -4.71 18.79
C ILE A 166 -10.21 -3.45 19.41
N GLU A 167 -11.05 -2.48 19.81
CA GLU A 167 -10.63 -1.28 20.52
C GLU A 167 -9.85 -1.58 21.81
N GLU A 168 -10.18 -2.65 22.53
CA GLU A 168 -9.48 -3.06 23.76
C GLU A 168 -8.09 -3.62 23.45
N VAL A 169 -7.97 -4.41 22.38
CA VAL A 169 -6.68 -4.94 21.90
C VAL A 169 -5.76 -3.80 21.45
N LEU A 170 -6.30 -2.82 20.73
CA LEU A 170 -5.52 -1.67 20.28
C LEU A 170 -5.14 -0.73 21.43
N GLN A 171 -6.03 -0.55 22.42
CA GLN A 171 -5.74 0.23 23.63
C GLN A 171 -4.60 -0.42 24.44
N TRP A 172 -4.65 -1.74 24.64
CA TRP A 172 -3.61 -2.50 25.34
C TRP A 172 -2.22 -2.34 24.72
N PHE A 173 -2.12 -2.22 23.38
CA PHE A 173 -0.84 -1.98 22.73
C PHE A 173 -0.15 -0.75 23.30
N PHE A 174 -0.88 0.36 23.47
CA PHE A 174 -0.32 1.60 23.98
C PHE A 174 -0.17 1.62 25.50
N ASP A 175 -1.16 1.10 26.24
CA ASP A 175 -1.21 1.21 27.71
C ASP A 175 -0.26 0.22 28.42
N GLU A 176 -0.12 -0.99 27.87
CA GLU A 176 0.60 -2.08 28.53
C GLU A 176 1.81 -2.54 27.74
N TYR A 177 1.66 -2.86 26.46
CA TYR A 177 2.72 -3.47 25.66
C TYR A 177 3.91 -2.54 25.45
N LEU A 178 3.67 -1.26 25.11
CA LEU A 178 4.76 -0.28 24.98
C LEU A 178 5.54 -0.08 26.28
N VAL A 179 4.86 -0.17 27.43
CA VAL A 179 5.47 -0.05 28.75
C VAL A 179 6.29 -1.30 29.09
N SER A 180 5.70 -2.49 28.94
CA SER A 180 6.33 -3.75 29.35
C SER A 180 7.51 -4.13 28.47
N GLU A 181 7.38 -3.97 27.14
CA GLU A 181 8.40 -4.43 26.20
C GLU A 181 9.47 -3.37 25.92
N PHE A 182 9.08 -2.09 25.83
CA PHE A 182 10.00 -1.02 25.39
C PHE A 182 10.27 0.04 26.45
N ASN A 183 9.67 -0.08 27.65
CA ASN A 183 9.77 0.90 28.73
C ASN A 183 9.38 2.33 28.27
N ILE A 184 8.40 2.42 27.37
CA ILE A 184 7.86 3.69 26.87
C ILE A 184 6.61 4.02 27.68
N HIS A 185 6.69 5.10 28.46
CA HIS A 185 5.60 5.62 29.26
C HIS A 185 4.93 6.82 28.57
N ASP A 186 3.77 7.21 29.09
CA ASP A 186 3.03 8.42 28.70
C ASP A 186 2.53 8.43 27.24
N PHE A 187 2.37 7.27 26.60
CA PHE A 187 1.70 7.17 25.30
C PHE A 187 0.18 7.12 25.55
N ILE A 188 -0.50 8.22 25.27
CA ILE A 188 -1.92 8.40 25.61
C ILE A 188 -2.77 8.26 24.35
N VAL A 189 -3.56 7.19 24.29
CA VAL A 189 -4.56 6.96 23.23
C VAL A 189 -5.90 6.65 23.88
N ASN A 190 -7.01 7.09 23.29
CA ASN A 190 -8.35 6.82 23.81
C ASN A 190 -9.24 6.16 22.76
N MET A 191 -9.29 4.83 22.74
CA MET A 191 -10.14 4.12 21.79
C MET A 191 -11.64 4.33 22.07
N PRO A 192 -12.50 4.29 21.02
CA PRO A 192 -13.93 4.53 21.19
C PRO A 192 -14.59 3.60 22.20
N SER A 193 -15.61 4.08 22.91
CA SER A 193 -16.38 3.27 23.86
C SER A 193 -17.38 2.34 23.16
N SER A 194 -17.85 1.29 23.85
CA SER A 194 -18.83 0.33 23.31
C SER A 194 -20.19 0.96 23.01
N GLY A 195 -20.56 2.02 23.74
CA GLY A 195 -21.81 2.76 23.54
C GLY A 195 -21.78 3.80 22.41
N SER A 196 -20.62 4.05 21.80
CA SER A 196 -20.48 5.07 20.76
C SER A 196 -21.08 4.63 19.42
N SER A 197 -21.83 5.52 18.79
CA SER A 197 -22.30 5.35 17.40
C SER A 197 -21.13 5.33 16.42
N TYR A 198 -21.29 4.71 15.25
CA TYR A 198 -20.22 4.68 14.24
C TYR A 198 -19.73 6.07 13.80
N LEU A 199 -20.60 7.08 13.80
CA LEU A 199 -20.21 8.46 13.55
C LEU A 199 -19.26 9.00 14.63
N GLU A 200 -19.58 8.77 15.91
CA GLU A 200 -18.72 9.14 17.03
C GLU A 200 -17.40 8.36 16.98
N LYS A 201 -17.46 7.05 16.71
CA LYS A 201 -16.26 6.22 16.54
C LYS A 201 -15.33 6.76 15.44
N CYS A 202 -15.88 7.13 14.27
CA CYS A 202 -15.08 7.74 13.20
C CYS A 202 -14.40 9.04 13.65
N ARG A 203 -15.12 9.92 14.36
CA ARG A 203 -14.57 11.19 14.87
C ARG A 203 -13.44 10.94 15.87
N THR A 204 -13.64 10.04 16.81
CA THR A 204 -12.63 9.66 17.80
C THR A 204 -11.40 9.09 17.12
N ILE A 205 -11.54 8.07 16.26
CA ILE A 205 -10.37 7.47 15.59
C ILE A 205 -9.61 8.48 14.73
N CYS A 206 -10.29 9.40 14.02
CA CYS A 206 -9.59 10.45 13.26
C CYS A 206 -8.71 11.34 14.16
N CYS A 207 -9.19 11.71 15.35
CA CYS A 207 -8.41 12.49 16.31
C CYS A 207 -7.25 11.66 16.89
N GLU A 208 -7.55 10.44 17.34
CA GLU A 208 -6.57 9.56 17.98
C GLU A 208 -5.46 9.13 17.01
N PHE A 209 -5.79 8.87 15.75
CA PHE A 209 -4.81 8.55 14.71
C PHE A 209 -3.76 9.66 14.54
N GLU A 210 -4.19 10.92 14.53
CA GLU A 210 -3.27 12.06 14.47
C GLU A 210 -2.46 12.22 15.76
N SER A 211 -3.08 11.96 16.92
CA SER A 211 -2.41 11.96 18.22
C SER A 211 -1.28 10.91 18.28
N ILE A 212 -1.55 9.67 17.82
CA ILE A 212 -0.58 8.57 17.76
C ILE A 212 0.66 8.99 16.98
N LEU A 213 0.48 9.56 15.79
CA LEU A 213 1.59 9.98 14.94
C LEU A 213 2.41 11.13 15.54
N LYS A 214 1.75 12.10 16.19
CA LYS A 214 2.44 13.21 16.88
C LYS A 214 3.23 12.73 18.10
N GLN A 215 2.67 11.80 18.88
CA GLN A 215 3.34 11.19 20.02
C GLN A 215 4.54 10.36 19.58
N TYR A 216 4.40 9.57 18.51
CA TYR A 216 5.53 8.87 17.91
C TYR A 216 6.61 9.85 17.41
N GLU A 217 6.25 10.94 16.73
CA GLU A 217 7.23 11.93 16.28
C GLU A 217 7.99 12.58 17.46
N ALA A 218 7.30 12.86 18.57
CA ALA A 218 7.93 13.34 19.80
C ALA A 218 8.89 12.28 20.38
N LEU A 219 8.48 11.01 20.39
CA LEU A 219 9.30 9.89 20.83
C LEU A 219 10.58 9.75 19.98
N VAL A 220 10.48 9.85 18.65
CA VAL A 220 11.65 9.82 17.76
C VAL A 220 12.61 10.97 18.05
N LYS A 221 12.06 12.17 18.30
CA LYS A 221 12.85 13.38 18.48
C LYS A 221 13.53 13.48 19.85
N PHE A 222 12.84 13.09 20.92
CA PHE A 222 13.28 13.30 22.30
C PHE A 222 13.60 12.01 23.06
N GLY A 223 13.35 10.85 22.46
CA GLY A 223 13.46 9.55 23.12
C GLY A 223 12.35 9.26 24.14
N THR A 224 11.45 10.21 24.37
CA THR A 224 10.32 10.16 25.31
C THR A 224 9.15 10.95 24.74
N ILE A 225 7.95 10.73 25.28
CA ILE A 225 6.75 11.44 24.83
C ILE A 225 6.65 12.75 25.60
N ASN A 226 6.76 13.85 24.86
CA ASN A 226 6.72 15.20 25.42
C ASN A 226 5.40 15.88 25.05
N HIS A 227 4.41 15.82 25.95
CA HIS A 227 3.07 16.38 25.74
C HIS A 227 3.10 17.91 25.57
N ASP A 228 3.96 18.62 26.31
CA ASP A 228 4.12 20.08 26.16
C ASP A 228 4.52 20.47 24.72
N PHE A 229 5.44 19.69 24.11
CA PHE A 229 5.83 19.90 22.71
C PHE A 229 4.69 19.64 21.73
N ILE A 230 3.90 18.59 21.99
CA ILE A 230 2.78 18.21 21.14
C ILE A 230 1.68 19.29 21.18
N GLU A 231 1.36 19.82 22.37
CA GLU A 231 0.37 20.87 22.55
C GLU A 231 0.78 22.19 21.90
N LEU A 232 2.06 22.56 21.98
CA LEU A 232 2.58 23.77 21.32
C LEU A 232 2.65 23.65 19.79
N SER A 233 2.68 22.42 19.27
CA SER A 233 2.82 22.14 17.85
C SER A 233 1.48 22.30 17.11
N SER A 234 1.26 23.48 16.51
CA SER A 234 0.08 23.78 15.70
C SER A 234 0.18 23.32 14.23
N ARG A 235 1.22 22.58 13.85
CA ARG A 235 1.41 22.18 12.45
C ARG A 235 0.41 21.10 12.03
N PRO A 236 -0.17 21.21 10.82
CA PRO A 236 -0.91 20.10 10.22
C PRO A 236 -0.02 18.85 10.12
N MET A 237 -0.64 17.69 10.20
CA MET A 237 0.09 16.44 10.03
C MET A 237 0.56 16.28 8.57
N ASP A 238 1.87 16.16 8.39
CA ASP A 238 2.54 15.77 7.14
C ASP A 238 3.18 14.39 7.32
N TYR A 239 2.54 13.36 6.77
CA TYR A 239 2.99 11.96 6.91
C TYR A 239 4.42 11.75 6.38
N HIS A 240 4.84 12.53 5.38
CA HIS A 240 6.18 12.42 4.79
C HIS A 240 7.29 12.95 5.71
N ALA A 241 6.95 13.79 6.68
CA ALA A 241 7.90 14.42 7.59
C ALA A 241 8.16 13.60 8.87
N ILE A 242 7.42 12.51 9.08
CA ILE A 242 7.58 11.65 10.27
C ILE A 242 8.83 10.80 10.08
N ASN A 243 9.86 11.09 10.87
CA ASN A 243 11.14 10.39 10.81
C ASN A 243 11.04 8.95 11.32
N SER A 244 11.92 8.10 10.79
CA SER A 244 12.16 6.75 11.29
C SER A 244 13.24 6.75 12.38
N LEU A 245 13.12 5.84 13.35
CA LEU A 245 14.22 5.42 14.23
C LEU A 245 15.25 4.57 13.48
N MET A 246 14.87 3.99 12.34
CA MET A 246 15.73 3.21 11.47
C MET A 246 16.44 4.12 10.44
N PRO A 247 17.77 4.27 10.50
CA PRO A 247 18.50 5.00 9.47
C PRO A 247 18.40 4.26 8.14
N ASP A 248 18.30 5.01 7.05
CA ASP A 248 18.30 4.49 5.68
C ASP A 248 17.19 3.44 5.43
N LYS A 249 16.05 3.54 6.15
CA LYS A 249 14.98 2.54 6.17
C LYS A 249 14.53 2.07 4.78
N TYR A 250 14.25 3.01 3.87
CA TYR A 250 13.70 2.69 2.56
C TYR A 250 14.67 3.01 1.44
N ILE A 251 14.68 2.14 0.42
CA ILE A 251 15.44 2.31 -0.81
C ILE A 251 14.45 2.57 -1.95
N TYR A 252 14.77 3.56 -2.79
CA TYR A 252 13.99 3.96 -3.96
C TYR A 252 14.84 3.97 -5.22
N LEU A 253 14.18 3.83 -6.37
CA LEU A 253 14.79 4.05 -7.68
C LEU A 253 15.01 5.55 -7.93
N ASN A 254 16.18 5.89 -8.46
CA ASN A 254 16.43 7.22 -8.97
C ASN A 254 15.80 7.38 -10.36
N GLU A 255 14.56 7.87 -10.39
CA GLU A 255 13.81 8.08 -11.63
C GLU A 255 14.44 9.11 -12.57
N THR A 256 15.40 9.93 -12.14
CA THR A 256 16.09 10.85 -13.06
C THR A 256 17.18 10.17 -13.89
N ASN A 257 17.58 8.94 -13.51
CA ASN A 257 18.62 8.19 -14.20
C ASN A 257 18.03 7.44 -15.41
N GLN A 258 18.35 7.91 -16.62
CA GLN A 258 17.81 7.34 -17.86
C GLN A 258 18.29 5.91 -18.12
N ASP A 259 19.53 5.57 -17.74
CA ASP A 259 20.04 4.20 -17.87
C ASP A 259 19.23 3.26 -16.97
N CYS A 260 18.98 3.66 -15.72
CA CYS A 260 18.13 2.89 -14.81
C CYS A 260 16.74 2.69 -15.40
N LYS A 261 16.07 3.78 -15.82
CA LYS A 261 14.72 3.72 -16.44
C LYS A 261 14.67 2.76 -17.63
N ASN A 262 15.65 2.87 -18.54
CA ASN A 262 15.69 2.03 -19.73
C ASN A 262 15.96 0.56 -19.36
N THR A 263 16.85 0.29 -18.41
CA THR A 263 17.09 -1.08 -17.91
C THR A 263 15.83 -1.69 -17.30
N LEU A 264 15.10 -0.95 -16.46
CA LEU A 264 13.86 -1.44 -15.85
C LEU A 264 12.80 -1.76 -16.92
N TYR A 265 12.62 -0.85 -17.90
CA TYR A 265 11.71 -1.06 -19.01
C TYR A 265 12.07 -2.33 -19.79
N LEU A 266 13.32 -2.48 -20.24
CA LEU A 266 13.74 -3.62 -21.05
C LEU A 266 13.70 -4.96 -20.29
N LEU A 267 14.00 -4.97 -18.98
CA LEU A 267 14.02 -6.20 -18.19
C LEU A 267 12.64 -6.63 -17.69
N PHE A 268 11.80 -5.68 -17.25
CA PHE A 268 10.62 -5.99 -16.43
C PHE A 268 9.29 -5.54 -17.04
N SER A 269 9.29 -4.74 -18.11
CA SER A 269 8.05 -4.34 -18.78
C SER A 269 7.52 -5.45 -19.69
N ASP A 270 6.21 -5.65 -19.62
CA ASP A 270 5.43 -6.49 -20.52
C ASP A 270 5.17 -5.85 -21.88
N GLN A 271 5.55 -4.58 -22.04
CA GLN A 271 5.43 -3.82 -23.29
C GLN A 271 6.71 -3.86 -24.15
N THR A 272 7.55 -4.86 -23.96
CA THR A 272 8.77 -5.06 -24.77
C THR A 272 8.58 -6.25 -25.69
N MET A 273 9.26 -6.24 -26.84
CA MET A 273 9.27 -7.40 -27.74
C MET A 273 10.26 -8.48 -27.28
N LEU A 274 10.91 -8.34 -26.12
CA LEU A 274 12.05 -9.19 -25.73
C LEU A 274 11.65 -10.57 -25.22
N THR A 275 10.37 -10.81 -24.97
CA THR A 275 9.82 -12.15 -24.68
C THR A 275 9.44 -12.92 -25.95
N TYR A 276 9.29 -12.24 -27.08
CA TYR A 276 8.91 -12.86 -28.35
C TYR A 276 10.13 -13.47 -29.04
N LEU A 277 10.20 -14.80 -29.07
CA LEU A 277 11.25 -15.57 -29.76
C LEU A 277 10.62 -16.31 -30.96
N PRO A 278 10.70 -15.76 -32.20
CA PRO A 278 9.87 -16.20 -33.33
C PRO A 278 10.02 -17.67 -33.72
N HIS A 279 11.19 -18.25 -33.47
CA HIS A 279 11.55 -19.62 -33.87
C HIS A 279 11.44 -20.65 -32.74
N ARG A 280 11.08 -20.21 -31.53
CA ARG A 280 10.92 -21.10 -30.37
C ARG A 280 9.54 -21.76 -30.43
N LYS A 281 9.53 -23.10 -30.49
CA LYS A 281 8.30 -23.90 -30.62
C LYS A 281 7.42 -23.86 -29.37
N ASP A 282 8.06 -23.81 -28.20
CA ASP A 282 7.40 -23.74 -26.89
C ASP A 282 7.52 -22.30 -26.37
N VAL A 283 6.54 -21.45 -26.71
CA VAL A 283 6.45 -20.10 -26.15
C VAL A 283 5.78 -20.23 -24.79
N GLU A 284 6.57 -20.49 -23.76
CA GLU A 284 6.11 -20.27 -22.39
C GLU A 284 5.71 -18.80 -22.24
N GLY A 285 4.52 -18.56 -21.66
CA GLY A 285 3.94 -17.23 -21.49
C GLY A 285 4.67 -16.45 -20.40
N TYR A 286 5.84 -15.91 -20.73
CA TYR A 286 6.59 -15.00 -19.86
C TYR A 286 6.16 -13.57 -20.06
N ASN A 287 5.97 -12.84 -18.97
CA ASN A 287 5.52 -11.45 -19.05
C ASN A 287 6.67 -10.48 -19.36
N CYS A 288 7.91 -10.83 -19.00
CA CYS A 288 9.06 -9.95 -19.22
C CYS A 288 10.36 -10.72 -19.48
N LEU A 289 11.39 -10.02 -19.99
CA LEU A 289 12.70 -10.60 -20.30
C LEU A 289 13.35 -11.24 -19.07
N TYR A 290 13.20 -10.62 -17.89
CA TYR A 290 13.73 -11.19 -16.65
C TYR A 290 13.15 -12.58 -16.36
N GLU A 291 11.83 -12.74 -16.46
CA GLU A 291 11.15 -14.03 -16.26
C GLU A 291 11.61 -15.08 -17.28
N LEU A 292 11.77 -14.68 -18.54
CA LEU A 292 12.27 -15.55 -19.60
C LEU A 292 13.70 -16.06 -19.30
N LEU A 293 14.60 -15.17 -18.86
CA LEU A 293 16.02 -15.49 -18.61
C LEU A 293 16.27 -16.29 -17.34
N ILE A 294 15.40 -16.19 -16.33
CA ILE A 294 15.57 -16.99 -15.09
C ILE A 294 15.01 -18.40 -15.23
N ASN A 295 14.03 -18.60 -16.12
CA ASN A 295 13.35 -19.88 -16.27
C ASN A 295 13.83 -20.67 -17.50
N THR A 296 14.42 -20.00 -18.51
CA THR A 296 14.91 -20.66 -19.73
C THR A 296 16.30 -20.20 -20.14
N THR A 297 16.95 -20.99 -20.99
CA THR A 297 18.17 -20.56 -21.68
C THR A 297 17.77 -19.85 -22.97
N VAL A 298 18.27 -18.64 -23.20
CA VAL A 298 18.00 -17.85 -24.42
C VAL A 298 19.31 -17.58 -25.14
N ASN A 299 19.39 -17.95 -26.41
CA ASN A 299 20.52 -17.61 -27.26
C ASN A 299 20.27 -16.31 -28.02
N ILE A 300 21.31 -15.48 -28.17
CA ILE A 300 21.20 -14.22 -28.92
C ILE A 300 20.77 -14.42 -30.37
N SER A 301 21.07 -15.58 -30.97
CA SER A 301 20.64 -15.91 -32.33
C SER A 301 19.14 -16.20 -32.47
N GLU A 302 18.41 -16.32 -31.36
CA GLU A 302 16.94 -16.47 -31.37
C GLU A 302 16.21 -15.12 -31.54
N TYR A 303 16.94 -14.00 -31.46
CA TYR A 303 16.39 -12.66 -31.63
C TYR A 303 16.57 -12.13 -33.06
N GLU A 304 15.57 -11.37 -33.52
CA GLU A 304 15.59 -10.66 -34.79
C GLU A 304 16.32 -9.32 -34.69
N ASP A 305 16.73 -8.76 -35.83
CA ASP A 305 17.54 -7.53 -35.89
C ASP A 305 16.93 -6.34 -35.12
N TYR A 306 15.60 -6.21 -35.12
CA TYR A 306 14.92 -5.13 -34.41
C TYR A 306 15.01 -5.27 -32.87
N GLN A 307 15.18 -6.47 -32.34
CA GLN A 307 15.32 -6.74 -30.90
C GLN A 307 16.78 -6.68 -30.45
N LEU A 308 17.72 -7.01 -31.36
CA LEU A 308 19.15 -7.10 -31.05
C LEU A 308 19.74 -5.78 -30.54
N ASN A 309 19.20 -4.63 -30.92
CA ASN A 309 19.67 -3.34 -30.42
C ASN A 309 19.49 -3.20 -28.91
N ASP A 310 18.33 -3.61 -28.38
CA ASP A 310 18.03 -3.55 -26.95
C ASP A 310 18.87 -4.56 -26.16
N ILE A 311 19.02 -5.79 -26.67
CA ILE A 311 19.86 -6.82 -26.06
C ILE A 311 21.34 -6.37 -26.02
N LYS A 312 21.87 -5.86 -27.13
CA LYS A 312 23.24 -5.34 -27.18
C LYS A 312 23.44 -4.17 -26.22
N TRP A 313 22.45 -3.29 -26.11
CA TRP A 313 22.50 -2.19 -25.14
C TRP A 313 22.59 -2.72 -23.70
N LEU A 314 21.78 -3.71 -23.33
CA LEU A 314 21.83 -4.35 -22.01
C LEU A 314 23.19 -5.02 -21.72
N ILE A 315 23.82 -5.62 -22.74
CA ILE A 315 25.17 -6.20 -22.62
C ILE A 315 26.22 -5.08 -22.40
N ILE A 316 26.17 -4.00 -23.18
CA ILE A 316 27.09 -2.85 -23.06
C ILE A 316 27.00 -2.21 -21.67
N LYS A 317 25.79 -2.12 -21.11
CA LYS A 317 25.55 -1.59 -19.76
C LYS A 317 25.90 -2.57 -18.63
N GLY A 318 26.40 -3.77 -18.96
CA GLY A 318 26.79 -4.78 -17.98
C GLY A 318 25.61 -5.34 -17.20
N ILE A 319 24.42 -5.35 -17.79
CA ILE A 319 23.20 -5.92 -17.20
C ILE A 319 23.04 -7.36 -17.62
N LEU A 320 23.29 -7.64 -18.90
CA LEU A 320 23.39 -8.98 -19.44
C LEU A 320 24.85 -9.31 -19.74
N LYS A 321 25.13 -10.62 -19.79
CA LYS A 321 26.37 -11.17 -20.34
C LYS A 321 26.02 -12.27 -21.33
N GLN A 322 26.86 -12.38 -22.34
CA GLN A 322 26.79 -13.41 -23.36
C GLN A 322 27.95 -14.40 -23.15
N ASP A 323 27.67 -15.70 -23.15
CA ASP A 323 28.71 -16.72 -23.10
C ASP A 323 29.31 -17.01 -24.50
N SER A 324 30.31 -17.89 -24.57
CA SER A 324 30.97 -18.25 -25.83
C SER A 324 30.06 -18.95 -26.85
N GLN A 325 28.93 -19.50 -26.41
CA GLN A 325 27.95 -20.16 -27.27
C GLN A 325 26.83 -19.21 -27.71
N GLY A 326 26.82 -17.98 -27.20
CA GLY A 326 25.79 -16.97 -27.49
C GLY A 326 24.62 -16.96 -26.52
N ASN A 327 24.66 -17.74 -25.43
CA ASN A 327 23.58 -17.74 -24.45
C ASN A 327 23.66 -16.50 -23.56
N LEU A 328 22.49 -15.90 -23.32
CA LEU A 328 22.31 -14.70 -22.53
C LEU A 328 22.01 -15.07 -21.07
N THR A 329 22.69 -14.40 -20.15
CA THR A 329 22.41 -14.51 -18.71
C THR A 329 22.51 -13.14 -18.05
N LEU A 330 21.88 -12.98 -16.88
CA LEU A 330 22.07 -11.80 -16.04
C LEU A 330 23.53 -11.71 -15.57
N HIS A 331 24.12 -10.53 -15.64
CA HIS A 331 25.49 -10.29 -15.19
C HIS A 331 25.60 -10.50 -13.66
N ASP A 332 24.71 -9.84 -12.90
CA ASP A 332 24.53 -10.03 -11.47
C ASP A 332 23.04 -10.33 -11.17
N LYS A 333 22.76 -11.57 -10.75
CA LYS A 333 21.40 -12.03 -10.45
C LYS A 333 20.81 -11.34 -9.23
N LEU A 334 21.63 -10.98 -8.24
CA LEU A 334 21.16 -10.35 -7.01
C LEU A 334 20.82 -8.87 -7.26
N GLU A 335 21.62 -8.16 -8.07
CA GLU A 335 21.24 -6.81 -8.54
C GLU A 335 19.90 -6.84 -9.29
N ALA A 336 19.71 -7.82 -10.17
CA ALA A 336 18.46 -7.96 -10.93
C ALA A 336 17.25 -8.26 -10.03
N ILE A 337 17.41 -9.05 -8.96
CA ILE A 337 16.34 -9.31 -7.97
C ILE A 337 15.95 -8.01 -7.26
N ILE A 338 16.92 -7.22 -6.79
CA ILE A 338 16.65 -5.94 -6.12
C ILE A 338 15.93 -4.97 -7.07
N LEU A 339 16.38 -4.87 -8.31
CA LEU A 339 15.74 -4.00 -9.31
C LEU A 339 14.33 -4.49 -9.67
N CYS A 340 14.11 -5.80 -9.74
CA CYS A 340 12.80 -6.39 -10.01
C CYS A 340 11.80 -6.03 -8.90
N ASP A 341 12.23 -6.15 -7.64
CA ASP A 341 11.41 -5.82 -6.50
C ASP A 341 11.11 -4.30 -6.43
N LEU A 342 12.14 -3.46 -6.61
CA LEU A 342 11.96 -2.01 -6.74
C LEU A 342 11.01 -1.60 -7.86
N TYR A 343 11.07 -2.28 -9.02
CA TYR A 343 10.17 -2.01 -10.14
C TYR A 343 8.72 -2.41 -9.81
N LYS A 344 8.54 -3.53 -9.12
CA LYS A 344 7.22 -4.07 -8.77
C LYS A 344 6.56 -3.27 -7.64
N ASN A 345 7.29 -2.98 -6.57
CA ASN A 345 6.73 -2.41 -5.34
C ASN A 345 7.04 -0.92 -5.18
N GLY A 346 7.95 -0.35 -5.98
CA GLY A 346 8.36 1.06 -5.93
C GLY A 346 9.39 1.38 -4.83
N PHE A 347 9.52 0.54 -3.81
CA PHE A 347 10.49 0.68 -2.72
C PHE A 347 10.77 -0.66 -2.02
N ILE A 348 11.89 -0.71 -1.29
CA ILE A 348 12.37 -1.88 -0.55
C ILE A 348 12.81 -1.47 0.86
N SER A 349 12.65 -2.37 1.84
CA SER A 349 13.24 -2.21 3.17
C SER A 349 14.76 -2.48 3.15
N ASN A 350 15.57 -1.50 3.52
CA ASN A 350 17.03 -1.66 3.61
C ASN A 350 17.42 -2.71 4.66
N GLN A 351 16.74 -2.74 5.80
CA GLN A 351 16.96 -3.74 6.85
C GLN A 351 16.70 -5.16 6.33
N PHE A 352 15.65 -5.33 5.52
CA PHE A 352 15.36 -6.62 4.90
C PHE A 352 16.54 -7.07 4.02
N LEU A 353 17.08 -6.19 3.16
CA LEU A 353 18.25 -6.53 2.33
C LEU A 353 19.51 -6.83 3.15
N GLU A 354 19.73 -6.11 4.26
CA GLU A 354 20.86 -6.35 5.17
C GLU A 354 20.77 -7.74 5.80
N ARG A 355 19.58 -8.16 6.24
CA ARG A 355 19.32 -9.50 6.80
C ARG A 355 19.68 -10.62 5.82
N PHE A 356 19.52 -10.40 4.51
CA PHE A 356 19.89 -11.34 3.46
C PHE A 356 21.29 -11.11 2.88
N GLN A 357 22.12 -10.26 3.51
CA GLN A 357 23.51 -9.98 3.11
C GLN A 357 23.65 -9.41 1.68
N LEU A 358 22.66 -8.65 1.21
CA LEU A 358 22.62 -8.09 -0.15
C LEU A 358 23.37 -6.74 -0.30
N ASN A 359 24.30 -6.47 0.62
CA ASN A 359 25.04 -5.20 0.72
C ASN A 359 25.93 -4.91 -0.51
N LYS A 360 26.49 -5.95 -1.14
CA LYS A 360 27.37 -5.77 -2.31
C LYS A 360 26.59 -5.32 -3.56
N PRO A 361 25.54 -6.02 -4.00
CA PRO A 361 24.64 -5.53 -5.05
C PRO A 361 24.14 -4.11 -4.80
N LEU A 362 23.74 -3.81 -3.55
CA LEU A 362 23.26 -2.49 -3.16
C LEU A 362 24.31 -1.39 -3.39
N LYS A 363 25.56 -1.63 -2.95
CA LYS A 363 26.67 -0.70 -3.18
C LYS A 363 26.92 -0.43 -4.66
N ASN A 364 26.83 -1.46 -5.51
CA ASN A 364 26.99 -1.30 -6.96
C ASN A 364 25.88 -0.41 -7.55
N LEU A 365 24.62 -0.64 -7.17
CA LEU A 365 23.48 0.19 -7.61
C LEU A 365 23.60 1.64 -7.12
N GLN A 366 24.10 1.86 -5.90
CA GLN A 366 24.39 3.20 -5.38
C GLN A 366 25.52 3.89 -6.16
N GLN A 367 26.61 3.18 -6.49
CA GLN A 367 27.71 3.71 -7.30
C GLN A 367 27.23 4.13 -8.70
N LYS A 368 26.31 3.36 -9.30
CA LYS A 368 25.63 3.70 -10.56
C LYS A 368 24.66 4.89 -10.43
N ARG A 369 24.38 5.36 -9.20
CA ARG A 369 23.34 6.36 -8.87
C ARG A 369 21.94 5.94 -9.34
N TRP A 370 21.66 4.64 -9.31
CA TRP A 370 20.36 4.07 -9.71
C TRP A 370 19.35 4.05 -8.57
N ILE A 371 19.83 4.15 -7.33
CA ILE A 371 19.01 4.12 -6.14
C ILE A 371 19.45 5.21 -5.15
N TYR A 372 18.53 5.59 -4.27
CA TYR A 372 18.78 6.45 -3.12
C TYR A 372 18.02 5.90 -1.90
N LYS A 373 18.35 6.40 -0.71
CA LYS A 373 17.76 5.97 0.56
C LYS A 373 17.11 7.13 1.31
N GLU A 374 16.08 6.83 2.09
CA GLU A 374 15.42 7.78 2.99
C GLU A 374 15.03 7.11 4.32
N SER A 375 14.76 7.93 5.35
CA SER A 375 14.54 7.49 6.74
C SER A 375 13.23 8.07 7.33
N SER A 376 12.10 7.70 6.73
CA SER A 376 10.76 8.07 7.20
C SER A 376 10.01 6.87 7.78
N LEU A 377 9.04 7.07 8.67
CA LEU A 377 8.23 6.00 9.26
C LEU A 377 7.52 5.17 8.17
N PHE A 378 6.83 5.88 7.28
CA PHE A 378 6.14 5.35 6.12
C PHE A 378 6.94 5.63 4.85
N ALA A 379 6.89 4.71 3.88
CA ALA A 379 7.46 4.97 2.57
C ALA A 379 6.67 6.05 1.81
N LYS A 380 7.24 6.65 0.77
CA LYS A 380 6.57 7.67 -0.05
C LYS A 380 5.19 7.20 -0.56
N GLN A 381 5.11 5.99 -1.10
CA GLN A 381 3.87 5.43 -1.62
C GLN A 381 2.85 5.16 -0.50
N GLU A 382 3.31 4.81 0.70
CA GLU A 382 2.46 4.62 1.88
C GLU A 382 1.93 5.95 2.42
N CYS A 383 2.75 7.01 2.41
CA CYS A 383 2.32 8.38 2.71
C CYS A 383 1.28 8.85 1.70
N ASP A 384 1.51 8.61 0.40
CA ASP A 384 0.56 8.96 -0.67
C ASP A 384 -0.78 8.25 -0.47
N TYR A 385 -0.73 6.99 -0.03
CA TYR A 385 -1.91 6.20 0.30
C TYR A 385 -2.69 6.77 1.50
N LEU A 386 -2.01 7.17 2.57
CA LEU A 386 -2.62 7.84 3.72
C LEU A 386 -3.22 9.20 3.32
N ASP A 387 -2.49 10.00 2.55
CA ASP A 387 -2.99 11.28 2.03
C ASP A 387 -4.24 11.04 1.19
N PHE A 388 -4.23 10.09 0.25
CA PHE A 388 -5.38 9.79 -0.60
C PHE A 388 -6.66 9.51 0.20
N TYR A 389 -6.58 8.75 1.31
CA TYR A 389 -7.76 8.44 2.11
C TYR A 389 -8.13 9.52 3.12
N LEU A 390 -7.14 10.09 3.81
CA LEU A 390 -7.39 10.93 4.97
C LEU A 390 -7.55 12.41 4.58
N ASN A 391 -6.77 12.92 3.61
CA ASN A 391 -6.63 14.35 3.37
C ASN A 391 -6.79 14.74 1.88
N LYS A 392 -7.53 15.81 1.58
CA LYS A 392 -7.58 16.37 0.21
C LYS A 392 -6.47 17.38 -0.13
N SER A 393 -5.37 17.39 0.62
CA SER A 393 -4.25 18.36 0.44
C SER A 393 -3.43 18.05 -0.81
N LYS A 394 -3.13 16.76 -1.03
CA LYS A 394 -2.24 16.30 -2.09
C LYS A 394 -2.98 15.85 -3.32
N PHE A 395 -4.08 15.08 -3.18
CA PHE A 395 -4.78 14.46 -4.29
C PHE A 395 -6.18 15.01 -4.51
N THR A 396 -6.49 15.36 -5.76
CA THR A 396 -7.79 15.93 -6.15
C THR A 396 -8.93 14.91 -6.04
N ASN A 397 -8.63 13.63 -6.30
CA ASN A 397 -9.54 12.49 -6.15
C ASN A 397 -9.49 11.84 -4.76
N GLY A 398 -8.87 12.49 -3.76
CA GLY A 398 -8.79 11.98 -2.39
C GLY A 398 -10.17 11.85 -1.72
N GLN A 399 -10.31 10.86 -0.82
CA GLN A 399 -11.55 10.52 -0.12
C GLN A 399 -11.86 11.47 1.06
N ASP A 400 -10.83 12.16 1.56
CA ASP A 400 -10.97 13.25 2.54
C ASP A 400 -11.68 12.83 3.84
N LEU A 401 -11.44 11.60 4.31
CA LEU A 401 -12.12 11.03 5.47
C LEU A 401 -11.85 11.86 6.74
N ARG A 402 -10.61 12.26 6.98
CA ARG A 402 -10.24 13.07 8.16
C ARG A 402 -11.01 14.38 8.15
N ASN A 403 -10.94 15.14 7.06
CA ASN A 403 -11.62 16.43 6.98
C ASN A 403 -13.15 16.27 7.05
N THR A 404 -13.70 15.19 6.46
CA THR A 404 -15.14 14.90 6.54
C THR A 404 -15.60 14.71 7.99
N TYR A 405 -14.88 13.90 8.78
CA TYR A 405 -15.25 13.61 10.15
C TYR A 405 -14.89 14.72 11.15
N LEU A 406 -13.76 15.40 10.95
CA LEU A 406 -13.31 16.49 11.82
C LEU A 406 -14.03 17.83 11.56
N HIS A 407 -14.41 18.12 10.30
CA HIS A 407 -15.00 19.41 9.93
C HIS A 407 -16.50 19.35 9.61
N GLY A 408 -17.14 18.19 9.77
CA GLY A 408 -18.60 18.08 9.77
C GLY A 408 -19.28 18.22 8.41
N THR A 409 -18.57 17.96 7.31
CA THR A 409 -19.09 18.08 5.93
C THR A 409 -19.93 16.87 5.49
N GLN A 410 -20.43 16.06 6.42
CA GLN A 410 -21.21 14.86 6.11
C GLN A 410 -22.51 15.19 5.36
N ARG A 411 -22.95 14.29 4.46
CA ARG A 411 -24.30 14.35 3.88
C ARG A 411 -25.35 14.22 4.99
N LYS A 412 -26.55 14.78 4.75
CA LYS A 412 -27.69 14.91 5.68
C LYS A 412 -27.70 13.96 6.89
N ARG A 413 -27.97 14.51 8.07
CA ARG A 413 -28.16 13.77 9.34
C ARG A 413 -29.03 12.52 9.16
N GLY A 414 -28.48 11.36 9.49
CA GLY A 414 -29.19 10.06 9.45
C GLY A 414 -29.19 9.35 8.10
N ALA A 415 -28.66 9.96 7.03
CA ALA A 415 -28.34 9.22 5.82
C ALA A 415 -27.00 8.52 6.04
N ASP A 416 -26.98 7.19 5.89
CA ASP A 416 -25.77 6.37 5.68
C ASP A 416 -25.04 5.81 6.94
N ILE A 417 -25.79 5.16 7.85
CA ILE A 417 -25.22 4.39 8.98
C ILE A 417 -24.20 3.34 8.49
N ASP A 418 -24.50 2.67 7.37
CA ASP A 418 -23.61 1.68 6.77
C ASP A 418 -22.32 2.30 6.25
N LEU A 419 -22.38 3.51 5.66
CA LEU A 419 -21.18 4.24 5.26
C LEU A 419 -20.31 4.62 6.46
N HIS A 420 -20.90 5.07 7.57
CA HIS A 420 -20.13 5.33 8.81
C HIS A 420 -19.48 4.06 9.35
N ARG A 421 -20.18 2.91 9.30
CA ARG A 421 -19.63 1.63 9.70
C ARG A 421 -18.44 1.21 8.83
N VAL A 422 -18.57 1.29 7.51
CA VAL A 422 -17.47 0.97 6.57
C VAL A 422 -16.27 1.90 6.78
N ASN A 423 -16.51 3.20 6.94
CA ASN A 423 -15.45 4.16 7.18
C ASN A 423 -14.76 3.96 8.54
N TYR A 424 -15.52 3.57 9.57
CA TYR A 424 -14.95 3.25 10.87
C TYR A 424 -13.92 2.12 10.77
N TYR A 425 -14.27 1.00 10.12
CA TYR A 425 -13.34 -0.12 9.94
C TYR A 425 -12.15 0.23 9.05
N ARG A 426 -12.33 1.10 8.05
CA ARG A 426 -11.23 1.64 7.25
C ARG A 426 -10.29 2.52 8.08
N LEU A 427 -10.82 3.35 8.98
CA LEU A 427 -10.01 4.17 9.89
C LEU A 427 -9.26 3.29 10.91
N LEU A 428 -9.91 2.28 11.47
CA LEU A 428 -9.25 1.29 12.34
C LEU A 428 -8.11 0.55 11.62
N MET A 429 -8.29 0.20 10.34
CA MET A 429 -7.24 -0.41 9.54
C MET A 429 -5.97 0.47 9.50
N PHE A 430 -6.11 1.80 9.37
CA PHE A 430 -4.95 2.70 9.42
C PHE A 430 -4.28 2.73 10.81
N VAL A 431 -5.06 2.65 11.89
CA VAL A 431 -4.52 2.53 13.25
C VAL A 431 -3.71 1.24 13.39
N VAL A 432 -4.26 0.11 12.95
CA VAL A 432 -3.58 -1.21 12.97
C VAL A 432 -2.27 -1.15 12.19
N ILE A 433 -2.27 -0.63 10.97
CA ILE A 433 -1.04 -0.47 10.18
C ILE A 433 -0.02 0.39 10.92
N THR A 434 -0.46 1.51 11.48
CA THR A 434 0.44 2.43 12.19
C THR A 434 1.06 1.77 13.41
N ILE A 435 0.29 0.97 14.14
CA ILE A 435 0.80 0.14 15.23
C ILE A 435 1.86 -0.85 14.72
N ILE A 436 1.60 -1.55 13.61
CA ILE A 436 2.58 -2.47 13.00
C ILE A 436 3.87 -1.72 12.63
N LYS A 437 3.77 -0.54 12.01
CA LYS A 437 4.92 0.28 11.61
C LYS A 437 5.69 0.84 12.81
N ILE A 438 5.01 1.30 13.85
CA ILE A 438 5.66 1.75 15.09
C ILE A 438 6.36 0.58 15.78
N ASN A 439 5.70 -0.57 15.87
CA ASN A 439 6.28 -1.75 16.50
C ASN A 439 7.56 -2.22 15.78
N GLU A 440 7.57 -2.21 14.44
CA GLU A 440 8.77 -2.48 13.64
C GLU A 440 9.96 -1.59 14.06
N GLU A 441 9.72 -0.30 14.25
CA GLU A 441 10.74 0.69 14.59
C GLU A 441 11.29 0.48 16.01
N LEU A 442 10.41 0.14 16.95
CA LEU A 442 10.77 -0.10 18.35
C LEU A 442 11.55 -1.40 18.49
N CYS A 443 11.13 -2.48 17.84
CA CYS A 443 11.88 -3.73 17.77
C CYS A 443 13.28 -3.52 17.19
N TYR A 444 13.40 -2.76 16.10
CA TYR A 444 14.72 -2.43 15.53
C TYR A 444 15.62 -1.69 16.52
N LYS A 445 15.07 -0.68 17.21
CA LYS A 445 15.83 0.11 18.18
C LYS A 445 16.31 -0.78 19.33
N ASP A 446 15.46 -1.63 19.86
CA ASP A 446 15.79 -2.55 20.96
C ASP A 446 16.89 -3.55 20.55
N GLU A 447 16.77 -4.17 19.36
CA GLU A 447 17.80 -5.05 18.80
C GLU A 447 19.17 -4.35 18.64
N CYS A 448 19.16 -3.05 18.34
CA CYS A 448 20.39 -2.27 18.22
C CYS A 448 21.02 -1.98 19.58
N MET A 449 20.21 -1.71 20.61
CA MET A 449 20.68 -1.48 21.98
C MET A 449 21.28 -2.76 22.57
N GLU A 450 20.66 -3.92 22.37
CA GLU A 450 21.23 -5.21 22.80
C GLU A 450 22.59 -5.54 22.15
N LYS A 451 22.81 -5.08 20.91
CA LYS A 451 24.07 -5.28 20.19
C LYS A 451 25.16 -4.31 20.65
N SER A 452 24.81 -3.12 21.15
CA SER A 452 25.79 -2.17 21.70
C SER A 452 26.25 -2.53 23.11
N ASP A 453 25.45 -3.29 23.86
CA ASP A 453 25.77 -3.72 25.22
C ASP A 453 26.57 -5.04 25.28
N LYS A 454 26.80 -5.69 24.13
CA LYS A 454 27.62 -6.90 23.94
C LYS A 454 28.96 -6.56 23.30
#